data_AF-A0A7I4Y429-F1
#
_entry.id   AF-A0A7I4Y429-F1
#
_cell.length_a   1.000
_cell.length_b   1.000
_cell.length_c   1.000
_cell.angle_alpha   90.00
_cell.angle_beta   90.00
_cell.angle_gamma   90.00
#
_symmetry.space_group_name_H-M   'P 1'
#
loop_
_entity.id
_entity.type
_entity.pdbx_description
1 polymer ?
#
loop_
_entity_poly.entity_id
_entity_poly.type
_entity_poly.pdbx_seq_one_letter_code
_entity_poly.pdbx_strand_id
1 'polypeptide(L)'
;MFGRDPVFNIDLPIKHDLERHTPSLDDAGLYVENLVATLHAAWRSAKDFNDRQRAKYKQQHDRTHLRPLTIRVGDRVFLRDLAPKVGLSSKLCNPWLGQFRVVEVDPLISPSSAFRPRNRHPGECT
;
A
#
# COMPACT_ATOMS: atom_id res chain seq x y z
N MET A 1 19.36 2.19 -26.87
CA MET A 1 19.48 3.55 -27.42
C MET A 1 18.92 4.54 -26.40
N PHE A 2 19.80 5.23 -25.69
CA PHE A 2 19.46 6.37 -24.83
C PHE A 2 19.72 7.64 -25.65
N GLY A 3 18.79 8.60 -25.63
CA GLY A 3 18.87 9.82 -26.46
C GLY A 3 17.57 10.22 -27.18
N ARG A 4 16.41 9.73 -26.75
CA ARG A 4 15.13 10.36 -27.10
C ARG A 4 14.76 11.31 -25.98
N ASP A 5 14.48 12.57 -26.33
CA ASP A 5 13.96 13.53 -25.36
C ASP A 5 12.65 12.99 -24.76
N PRO A 6 12.47 13.09 -23.44
CA PRO A 6 11.25 12.64 -22.79
C PRO A 6 10.08 13.46 -23.34
N VAL A 7 9.08 12.79 -23.91
CA VAL A 7 7.82 13.43 -24.31
C VAL A 7 7.00 13.64 -23.05
N PHE A 8 6.77 14.90 -22.69
CA PHE A 8 5.96 15.24 -21.54
C PHE A 8 4.47 15.24 -21.92
N ASN A 9 3.59 15.01 -20.94
CA ASN A 9 2.13 15.04 -21.17
C ASN A 9 1.63 16.39 -21.70
N ILE A 10 2.39 17.47 -21.49
CA ILE A 10 2.12 18.80 -22.04
C ILE A 10 2.45 18.93 -23.54
N ASP A 11 3.30 18.05 -24.07
CA ASP A 11 3.67 18.05 -25.50
C ASP A 11 2.59 17.41 -26.38
N LEU A 12 1.70 16.58 -25.80
CA LEU A 12 0.57 15.99 -26.50
C LEU A 12 -0.46 17.04 -26.99
N PRO A 13 -0.98 17.94 -26.13
CA PRO A 13 -1.95 18.95 -26.57
C PRO A 13 -1.36 19.96 -27.58
N ILE A 14 -0.07 20.27 -27.49
CA ILE A 14 0.59 21.20 -28.43
C ILE A 14 0.66 20.62 -29.86
N LYS A 15 0.77 19.29 -29.99
CA LYS A 15 0.75 18.62 -31.31
C LYS A 15 -0.67 18.44 -31.86
N HIS A 16 -1.67 18.35 -30.99
CA HIS A 16 -3.07 18.21 -31.38
C HIS A 16 -3.56 19.41 -32.22
N ASP A 17 -3.05 20.62 -31.96
CA ASP A 17 -3.38 21.82 -32.75
C ASP A 17 -2.82 21.80 -34.19
N LEU A 18 -1.81 20.97 -34.46
CA LEU A 18 -1.24 20.77 -35.80
C LEU A 18 -2.03 19.73 -36.60
N GLU A 19 -2.57 18.72 -35.93
CA GLU A 19 -3.35 17.63 -36.52
C GLU A 19 -4.85 17.95 -36.56
N ARG A 20 -5.23 19.15 -37.03
CA ARG A 20 -6.65 19.61 -37.11
C ARG A 20 -7.54 18.69 -37.95
N HIS A 21 -7.92 17.55 -37.39
CA HIS A 21 -9.04 16.75 -37.85
C HIS A 21 -10.26 17.44 -37.30
N THR A 22 -10.78 18.42 -38.05
CA THR A 22 -12.13 18.94 -37.78
C THR A 22 -13.06 17.88 -38.37
N PRO A 23 -13.67 16.99 -37.57
CA PRO A 23 -14.46 15.91 -38.12
C PRO A 23 -15.66 16.53 -38.83
N SER A 24 -16.00 16.02 -40.01
CA SER A 24 -17.31 16.27 -40.58
C SER A 24 -18.39 15.90 -39.55
N LEU A 25 -19.56 16.53 -39.59
CA LEU A 25 -20.64 16.25 -38.62
C LEU A 25 -21.00 14.74 -38.59
N ASP A 26 -20.87 14.06 -39.72
CA ASP A 26 -21.06 12.61 -39.86
C ASP A 26 -19.90 11.78 -39.26
N ASP A 27 -18.66 12.29 -39.30
CA ASP A 27 -17.48 11.65 -38.71
C ASP A 27 -17.42 11.84 -37.19
N ALA A 28 -18.03 12.90 -36.67
CA ALA A 28 -18.06 13.20 -35.24
C ALA A 28 -18.80 12.11 -34.44
N GLY A 29 -19.89 11.55 -34.98
CA GLY A 29 -20.63 10.45 -34.36
C GLY A 29 -19.78 9.18 -34.24
N LEU A 30 -19.15 8.77 -35.35
CA LEU A 30 -18.25 7.61 -35.40
C LEU A 30 -17.03 7.80 -34.49
N TYR A 31 -16.48 9.02 -34.43
CA TYR A 31 -15.38 9.35 -33.54
C TYR A 31 -15.76 9.20 -32.07
N VAL A 32 -16.91 9.73 -31.66
CA VAL A 32 -17.41 9.62 -30.28
C VAL A 32 -17.66 8.16 -29.91
N GLU A 33 -18.28 7.37 -30.78
CA GLU A 33 -18.51 5.94 -30.55
C GLU A 33 -17.19 5.18 -30.38
N ASN A 34 -16.22 5.42 -31.26
CA ASN A 34 -14.89 4.81 -31.17
C ASN A 34 -14.13 5.23 -29.90
N LEU A 35 -14.24 6.50 -29.50
CA LEU A 35 -13.62 7.01 -28.28
C LEU A 35 -14.22 6.35 -27.04
N VAL A 36 -15.56 6.26 -26.96
CA VAL A 36 -16.28 5.61 -25.86
C VAL A 36 -15.93 4.12 -25.81
N ALA A 37 -15.92 3.43 -26.95
CA ALA A 37 -15.54 2.03 -27.03
C ALA A 37 -14.09 1.79 -26.55
N THR A 38 -13.17 2.67 -26.95
CA THR A 38 -11.75 2.62 -26.55
C THR A 38 -11.58 2.86 -25.05
N LEU A 39 -12.27 3.85 -24.48
CA LEU A 39 -12.25 4.12 -23.04
C LEU A 39 -12.79 2.93 -22.24
N HIS A 40 -13.91 2.35 -22.68
CA HIS A 40 -14.46 1.15 -22.03
C HIS A 40 -13.53 -0.06 -22.15
N ALA A 41 -12.84 -0.23 -23.28
CA ALA A 41 -11.85 -1.29 -23.45
C ALA A 41 -10.65 -1.08 -22.50
N ALA A 42 -10.10 0.14 -22.45
CA ALA A 42 -9.00 0.48 -21.56
C ALA A 42 -9.37 0.27 -20.09
N TRP A 43 -10.56 0.69 -19.68
CA TRP A 43 -11.04 0.50 -18.31
C TRP A 43 -11.19 -0.97 -17.94
N ARG A 44 -11.76 -1.80 -18.84
CA ARG A 44 -11.86 -3.25 -18.64
C ARG A 44 -10.48 -3.90 -18.51
N SER A 45 -9.53 -3.55 -19.38
CA SER A 45 -8.16 -4.06 -19.29
C SER A 45 -7.47 -3.65 -17.98
N ALA A 46 -7.63 -2.41 -17.55
CA ALA A 46 -7.08 -1.93 -16.27
C ALA A 46 -7.71 -2.66 -15.07
N LYS A 47 -9.03 -2.86 -15.10
CA LYS A 47 -9.76 -3.63 -14.09
C LYS A 47 -9.26 -5.07 -14.01
N ASP A 48 -9.17 -5.76 -15.14
CA ASP A 48 -8.70 -7.15 -15.20
C ASP A 48 -7.26 -7.27 -14.68
N PHE A 49 -6.39 -6.32 -15.03
CA PHE A 49 -5.03 -6.27 -14.52
C PHE A 49 -5.02 -6.09 -12.99
N ASN A 50 -5.79 -5.14 -12.46
CA ASN A 50 -5.88 -4.88 -11.03
C ASN A 50 -6.45 -6.08 -10.26
N ASP A 51 -7.48 -6.74 -10.80
CA ASP A 51 -8.08 -7.94 -10.20
C ASP A 51 -7.05 -9.09 -10.12
N ARG A 52 -6.25 -9.28 -11.18
CA ARG A 52 -5.14 -10.26 -11.18
C ARG A 52 -4.05 -9.90 -10.16
N GLN A 53 -3.64 -8.64 -10.06
CA GLN A 53 -2.62 -8.23 -9.09
C GLN A 53 -3.13 -8.35 -7.65
N ARG A 54 -4.38 -7.95 -7.40
CA ARG A 54 -5.03 -8.11 -6.10
C ARG A 54 -5.06 -9.57 -5.67
N ALA A 55 -5.40 -10.49 -6.58
CA ALA A 55 -5.36 -11.92 -6.30
C ALA A 55 -3.96 -12.41 -5.92
N LYS A 56 -2.92 -11.97 -6.63
CA LYS A 56 -1.51 -12.29 -6.31
C LYS A 56 -1.11 -11.78 -4.93
N TYR A 57 -1.40 -10.51 -4.62
CA TYR A 57 -1.07 -9.93 -3.31
C TYR A 57 -1.83 -10.62 -2.19
N LYS A 58 -3.09 -11.00 -2.40
CA LYS A 58 -3.85 -11.79 -1.43
C LYS A 58 -3.19 -13.15 -1.20
N GLN A 59 -2.83 -13.88 -2.26
CA GLN A 59 -2.14 -15.16 -2.15
C GLN A 59 -0.81 -15.05 -1.39
N GLN A 60 -0.03 -14.00 -1.66
CA GLN A 60 1.22 -13.73 -0.94
C GLN A 60 0.95 -13.43 0.53
N HIS A 61 0.00 -12.53 0.82
CA HIS A 61 -0.39 -12.20 2.19
C HIS A 61 -0.82 -13.46 2.94
N ASP A 62 -1.72 -14.26 2.37
CA ASP A 62 -2.18 -15.51 2.99
C ASP A 62 -1.02 -16.50 3.19
N ARG A 63 -0.08 -16.59 2.25
CA ARG A 63 1.12 -17.44 2.41
C ARG A 63 2.01 -16.99 3.57
N THR A 64 2.14 -15.68 3.81
CA THR A 64 3.05 -15.11 4.81
C THR A 64 2.39 -14.90 6.18
N HIS A 65 1.08 -14.64 6.24
CA HIS A 65 0.37 -14.22 7.46
C HIS A 65 -0.29 -15.34 8.28
N LEU A 66 -0.16 -16.62 7.91
CA LEU A 66 -0.99 -17.68 8.51
C LEU A 66 -0.33 -18.58 9.56
N ARG A 67 0.94 -18.35 9.93
CA ARG A 67 1.48 -19.04 11.11
C ARG A 67 1.58 -18.06 12.27
N PRO A 68 0.78 -18.24 13.34
CA PRO A 68 1.05 -17.58 14.60
C PRO A 68 2.52 -17.81 14.93
N LEU A 69 3.27 -16.72 15.12
CA LEU A 69 4.66 -16.82 15.50
C LEU A 69 4.72 -17.58 16.83
N THR A 70 5.41 -18.73 16.85
CA THR A 70 5.60 -19.49 18.08
C THR A 70 6.62 -18.74 18.95
N ILE A 71 6.12 -17.91 19.84
CA ILE A 71 6.95 -17.14 20.78
C ILE A 71 7.50 -18.10 21.84
N ARG A 72 8.79 -17.99 22.14
CA ARG A 72 9.46 -18.76 23.18
C ARG A 72 10.02 -17.84 24.27
N VAL A 73 10.17 -18.38 25.47
CA VAL A 73 10.87 -17.69 26.56
C VAL A 73 12.31 -17.40 26.11
N GLY A 74 12.75 -16.16 26.33
CA GLY A 74 14.05 -15.65 25.92
C GLY A 74 14.08 -14.88 24.60
N ASP A 75 13.03 -14.97 23.77
CA ASP A 75 12.93 -14.25 22.50
C ASP A 75 12.94 -12.73 22.70
N ARG A 76 13.54 -12.01 21.75
CA ARG A 76 13.51 -10.54 21.68
C ARG A 76 12.31 -10.09 20.87
N VAL A 77 11.44 -9.30 21.49
CA VAL A 77 10.20 -8.82 20.87
C VAL A 77 10.07 -7.30 21.00
N PHE A 78 9.36 -6.70 20.06
CA PHE A 78 8.94 -5.30 20.07
C PHE A 78 7.44 -5.25 20.36
N LEU A 79 6.99 -4.29 21.16
CA LEU A 79 5.56 -4.12 21.45
C LEU A 79 4.98 -3.04 20.53
N ARG A 80 3.75 -3.22 20.08
CA ARG A 80 3.09 -2.19 19.28
C ARG A 80 2.61 -1.04 20.17
N ASP A 81 3.05 0.18 19.87
CA ASP A 81 2.52 1.41 20.44
C ASP A 81 1.14 1.67 19.85
N LEU A 82 0.11 1.64 20.72
CA LEU A 82 -1.26 1.96 20.36
C LEU A 82 -1.65 3.37 20.80
N ALA A 83 -0.76 4.09 21.49
CA ALA A 83 -1.05 5.43 21.96
C ALA A 83 -0.89 6.44 20.80
N PRO A 84 -1.94 7.20 20.47
CA PRO A 84 -1.84 8.25 19.46
C PRO A 84 -0.94 9.38 19.97
N LYS A 85 0.10 9.72 19.23
CA LYS A 85 0.98 10.86 19.57
C LYS A 85 0.32 12.16 19.11
N VAL A 86 0.04 13.06 20.04
CA VAL A 86 -0.60 14.35 19.75
C VAL A 86 0.31 15.17 18.84
N GLY A 87 -0.24 15.75 17.78
CA GLY A 87 0.49 16.61 16.84
C GLY A 87 1.29 15.89 15.75
N LEU A 88 1.31 14.56 15.72
CA LEU A 88 1.97 13.79 14.66
C LEU A 88 1.01 12.77 14.04
N SER A 89 1.00 12.68 12.71
CA SER A 89 0.19 11.67 12.03
C SER A 89 0.65 10.26 12.44
N SER A 90 -0.30 9.35 12.70
CA SER A 90 0.00 7.95 13.04
C SER A 90 0.88 7.24 12.01
N LYS A 91 0.91 7.70 10.76
CA LYS A 91 1.78 7.16 9.70
C LYS A 91 3.25 7.56 9.84
N LEU A 92 3.52 8.65 10.56
CA LEU A 92 4.86 9.19 10.80
C LEU A 92 5.41 8.77 12.15
N CYS A 93 4.60 8.13 13.00
CA CYS A 93 5.03 7.59 14.28
C CYS A 93 5.63 6.19 14.08
N ASN A 94 6.81 5.94 14.65
CA ASN A 94 7.30 4.57 14.82
C ASN A 94 6.31 3.79 15.72
N PRO A 95 5.67 2.71 15.22
CA PRO A 95 4.64 2.00 15.97
C PRO A 95 5.23 0.96 16.95
N TRP A 96 6.55 0.86 17.08
CA TRP A 96 7.21 -0.15 17.91
C TRP A 96 7.85 0.47 19.15
N LEU A 97 7.43 0.00 20.31
CA LEU A 97 8.02 0.28 21.62
C LEU A 97 9.15 -0.70 21.88
N GLY A 98 10.36 -0.16 22.11
CA GLY A 98 11.49 -0.77 22.81
C GLY A 98 11.89 -2.20 22.40
N GLN A 99 12.96 -2.71 23.02
CA GLN A 99 13.29 -4.13 22.90
C GLN A 99 13.00 -4.82 24.23
N PHE A 100 12.12 -5.82 24.20
CA PHE A 100 11.74 -6.61 25.36
C PHE A 100 12.22 -8.04 25.21
N ARG A 101 12.30 -8.75 26.34
CA ARG A 101 12.54 -10.21 26.37
C ARG A 101 11.33 -10.91 26.94
N VAL A 102 10.95 -12.01 26.31
CA VAL A 102 9.87 -12.88 26.80
C VAL A 102 10.37 -13.63 28.04
N VAL A 103 9.69 -13.45 29.16
CA VAL A 103 10.04 -14.10 30.44
C VAL A 103 9.19 -15.36 30.66
N GLU A 104 7.96 -15.35 30.17
CA GLU A 104 6.99 -16.42 30.35
C GLU A 104 6.02 -16.40 29.16
N VAL A 105 5.54 -17.58 28.77
CA VAL A 105 4.51 -17.75 27.73
C VAL A 105 3.40 -18.61 28.32
N ASP A 106 2.23 -18.00 28.54
CA ASP A 106 1.05 -18.74 29.01
C ASP A 106 0.41 -19.47 27.81
N PRO A 107 0.35 -20.82 27.82
CA PRO A 107 -0.22 -21.59 26.72
C PRO A 107 -1.74 -21.41 26.55
N LEU A 108 -2.44 -20.89 27.56
CA LEU A 108 -3.89 -20.66 27.53
C LEU A 108 -4.26 -19.27 26.99
N ILE A 109 -3.30 -18.35 26.95
CA ILE A 109 -3.48 -17.00 26.46
C ILE A 109 -2.78 -16.91 25.10
N SER A 110 -3.57 -16.84 24.03
CA SER A 110 -3.06 -16.50 22.69
C SER A 110 -2.03 -15.36 22.79
N PRO A 111 -0.89 -15.40 22.06
CA PRO A 111 0.23 -14.46 22.20
C PRO A 111 -0.13 -12.96 21.99
N SER A 112 -1.39 -12.65 21.70
CA SER A 112 -1.96 -11.31 21.63
C SER A 112 -2.32 -10.66 22.98
N SER A 113 -2.37 -11.37 24.12
CA SER A 113 -3.01 -10.79 25.34
C SER A 113 -2.33 -10.94 26.70
N ALA A 114 -1.04 -11.29 26.80
CA ALA A 114 -0.35 -11.23 28.09
C ALA A 114 1.08 -10.71 27.97
N PHE A 115 1.26 -9.41 28.16
CA PHE A 115 2.54 -8.87 28.60
C PHE A 115 2.27 -7.91 29.76
N ARG A 116 2.53 -8.35 30.99
CA ARG A 116 2.57 -7.45 32.14
C ARG A 116 3.90 -6.69 32.07
N PRO A 117 3.91 -5.36 31.84
CA PRO A 117 5.14 -4.61 32.01
C PRO A 117 5.56 -4.68 33.50
N ARG A 118 6.79 -5.13 33.77
CA ARG A 118 7.44 -4.83 35.05
C ARG A 118 7.56 -3.32 35.15
N ASN A 119 7.04 -2.75 36.24
CA ASN A 119 7.09 -1.32 36.55
C ASN A 119 8.47 -0.75 36.21
N ARG A 120 8.52 0.16 35.24
CA ARG A 120 9.70 0.97 34.97
C ARG A 120 9.64 2.13 35.97
N HIS A 121 10.61 2.20 36.87
CA HIS A 121 10.79 3.37 37.72
C HIS A 121 10.97 4.62 36.85
N PRO A 122 10.35 5.77 37.19
CA PRO A 122 10.54 7.02 36.46
C PRO A 122 11.90 7.58 36.86
N GLY A 123 12.90 7.57 35.96
CA GLY A 123 14.21 8.12 36.36
C GLY A 123 15.36 8.20 35.38
N GLU A 124 15.35 7.58 34.20
CA GLU A 124 16.56 7.60 33.34
C GLU A 124 16.26 8.14 31.94
N CYS A 125 16.36 9.46 31.84
CA CYS A 125 16.70 10.18 30.62
C CYS A 125 18.09 10.80 30.83
N THR A 126 19.10 10.24 30.17
CA THR A 126 20.31 10.93 29.71
C THR A 126 20.68 10.37 28.37
#